data_AF-A0A9W9AM36-F1
#
_entry.id   AF-A0A9W9AM36-F1
#
_cell.length_a   1.000
_cell.length_b   1.000
_cell.length_c   1.000
_cell.angle_alpha   90.00
_cell.angle_beta   90.00
_cell.angle_gamma   90.00
#
_symmetry.space_group_name_H-M   'P 1'
#
loop_
_entity.id
_entity.type
_entity.pdbx_description
1 polymer ?
#
loop_
_entity_poly.entity_id
_entity_poly.type
_entity_poly.pdbx_seq_one_letter_code
_entity_poly.pdbx_strand_id
1 'polypeptide(L)' 'DGTFALNNFLQRKNRLDALSWMESTSGPRHAIQWTCVCKINGEVFGIGTGAQKHVARDIAANQTLQTLIDTNWS' A
#
# COMPACT_ATOMS: atom_id res chain seq x y z
N ASP A 1 4.73 7.37 8.33
CA ASP A 1 4.30 6.05 7.86
C ASP A 1 2.87 6.13 7.35
N GLY A 2 2.74 6.19 6.03
CA GLY A 2 1.50 5.94 5.31
C GLY A 2 0.87 4.59 5.65
N THR A 3 1.66 3.57 6.00
CA THR A 3 1.10 2.28 6.45
C THR A 3 0.26 2.41 7.72
N PHE A 4 0.71 3.16 8.73
CA PHE A 4 -0.06 3.45 9.93
C PHE A 4 -1.29 4.31 9.64
N ALA A 5 -1.14 5.33 8.79
CA ALA A 5 -2.25 6.23 8.43
C ALA A 5 -3.38 5.46 7.69
N LEU A 6 -3.01 4.61 6.73
CA LEU A 6 -3.95 3.76 6.00
C LEU A 6 -4.63 2.75 6.94
N ASN A 7 -3.87 2.09 7.80
CA ASN A 7 -4.41 1.14 8.78
C ASN A 7 -5.46 1.81 9.69
N ASN A 8 -5.14 3.00 10.23
CA ASN A 8 -6.07 3.76 11.06
C ASN A 8 -7.32 4.21 10.30
N PHE A 9 -7.19 4.64 9.04
CA PHE A 9 -8.33 5.02 8.19
C PHE A 9 -9.30 3.84 8.00
N LEU A 10 -8.78 2.67 7.66
CA LEU A 10 -9.60 1.47 7.43
C LEU A 10 -10.20 0.89 8.71
N GLN A 11 -9.49 0.98 9.84
CA GLN A 11 -10.04 0.61 11.16
C GLN A 11 -11.26 1.45 11.51
N ARG A 12 -11.18 2.78 11.33
CA ARG A 12 -12.31 3.69 11.60
C ARG A 12 -13.53 3.41 10.73
N LYS A 13 -13.30 2.87 9.53
CA LYS A 13 -14.35 2.45 8.60
C LYS A 13 -14.84 1.01 8.85
N ASN A 14 -14.23 0.28 9.77
CA ASN A 14 -14.46 -1.16 10.01
C ASN A 14 -14.27 -2.02 8.74
N ARG A 15 -13.24 -1.68 7.93
CA ARG A 15 -12.93 -2.31 6.64
C ARG A 15 -11.47 -2.75 6.52
N LEU A 16 -10.86 -3.16 7.63
CA LEU A 16 -9.49 -3.67 7.59
C LEU A 16 -9.36 -4.97 6.80
N ASP A 17 -10.41 -5.79 6.80
CA ASP A 17 -10.53 -7.04 6.06
C ASP A 17 -10.44 -6.84 4.54
N ALA A 18 -10.81 -5.66 4.04
CA ALA A 18 -10.68 -5.30 2.63
C ALA A 18 -9.22 -5.11 2.18
N LEU A 19 -8.29 -4.84 3.11
CA LEU A 19 -6.90 -4.55 2.80
C LEU A 19 -6.11 -5.81 2.48
N SER A 20 -5.53 -5.86 1.29
CA SER A 20 -4.60 -6.90 0.88
C SER A 20 -3.35 -6.30 0.24
N TRP A 21 -2.23 -7.01 0.41
CA TRP A 21 -0.92 -6.59 -0.07
C TRP A 21 -0.37 -7.63 -1.02
N MET A 22 0.23 -7.17 -2.11
CA MET A 22 1.01 -8.01 -3.01
C MET A 22 2.41 -7.42 -3.12
N GLU A 23 3.41 -8.23 -2.79
CA GLU A 23 4.80 -7.81 -2.71
C GLU A 23 5.63 -8.65 -3.68
N SER A 24 6.52 -7.99 -4.42
CA SER A 24 7.44 -8.65 -5.34
C SER A 24 8.79 -7.96 -5.31
N THR A 25 9.83 -8.70 -5.66
CA THR A 25 11.19 -8.17 -5.78
C THR A 25 11.72 -8.47 -7.17
N SER A 26 12.49 -7.53 -7.70
CA SER A 26 13.17 -7.66 -8.97
C SER A 26 14.60 -7.15 -8.88
N GLY A 27 15.45 -7.62 -9.78
CA GLY A 27 16.85 -7.18 -9.87
C GLY A 27 17.84 -8.09 -9.14
N PRO A 28 19.14 -7.79 -9.29
CA PRO A 28 20.20 -8.58 -8.68
C PRO A 28 20.25 -8.38 -7.16
N ARG A 29 20.81 -9.34 -6.42
CA ARG A 29 20.84 -9.34 -4.94
C ARG A 29 21.43 -8.06 -4.32
N HIS A 30 22.35 -7.39 -5.02
CA HIS A 30 23.00 -6.15 -4.58
C HIS A 30 22.22 -4.88 -4.96
N ALA A 31 21.16 -4.98 -5.76
CA ALA A 31 20.31 -3.88 -6.19
C ALA A 31 18.86 -4.37 -6.33
N ILE A 32 18.32 -4.90 -5.21
CA ILE A 32 16.94 -5.39 -5.17
C ILE A 32 16.01 -4.18 -5.19
N GLN A 33 15.07 -4.20 -6.12
CA GLN A 33 13.92 -3.31 -6.12
C GLN A 33 12.71 -4.05 -5.55
N TRP A 34 12.18 -3.54 -4.45
CA TRP A 34 10.90 -3.97 -3.90
C TRP A 34 9.77 -3.23 -4.60
N THR A 35 8.73 -3.98 -4.96
CA THR A 35 7.46 -3.45 -5.44
C THR A 35 6.34 -3.95 -4.53
N CYS A 36 5.62 -3.02 -3.92
CA CYS A 36 4.48 -3.29 -3.06
C CYS A 36 3.23 -2.72 -3.73
N VAL A 37 2.22 -3.56 -3.89
CA VAL A 37 0.91 -3.21 -4.42
C VAL A 37 -0.08 -3.31 -3.27
N CYS A 38 -0.75 -2.20 -2.98
CA CYS A 38 -1.80 -2.11 -2.00
C CYS A 38 -3.15 -2.23 -2.69
N LYS A 39 -3.96 -3.17 -2.19
CA LYS A 39 -5.27 -3.50 -2.75
C LYS A 39 -6.36 -3.34 -1.70
N ILE A 40 -7.50 -2.78 -2.10
CA ILE A 40 -8.71 -2.67 -1.27
C ILE A 40 -9.82 -3.43 -2.00
N ASN A 41 -10.45 -4.42 -1.33
CA ASN A 41 -11.42 -5.35 -1.93
C ASN A 41 -10.90 -6.06 -3.20
N GLY A 42 -9.59 -6.31 -3.29
CA GLY A 42 -8.96 -6.97 -4.44
C GLY A 42 -8.60 -6.03 -5.61
N GLU A 43 -9.09 -4.79 -5.61
CA GLU A 43 -8.73 -3.75 -6.58
C GLU A 43 -7.45 -3.04 -6.17
N VAL A 44 -6.65 -2.60 -7.14
CA VAL A 44 -5.38 -1.91 -6.89
C VAL A 44 -5.63 -0.43 -6.65
N PHE A 45 -5.25 0.06 -5.47
CA PHE A 45 -5.38 1.48 -5.11
C PHE A 45 -4.04 2.21 -5.01
N GLY A 46 -2.93 1.50 -4.83
CA GLY A 46 -1.61 2.12 -4.75
C GLY A 46 -0.49 1.15 -5.07
N ILE A 47 0.57 1.66 -5.69
CA ILE A 47 1.77 0.90 -6.05
C ILE A 47 3.00 1.71 -5.64
N GLY A 48 3.81 1.13 -4.78
CA GLY A 48 5.04 1.75 -4.31
C GLY A 48 6.24 0.87 -4.62
N THR A 49 7.35 1.51 -4.97
CA THR A 49 8.62 0.85 -5.26
C THR A 49 9.72 1.45 -4.41
N GLY A 50 10.72 0.65 -4.03
CA GLY A 50 11.86 1.16 -3.26
C GLY A 50 12.96 0.12 -3.06
N ALA A 51 14.12 0.57 -2.58
CA ALA A 51 15.24 -0.32 -2.27
C ALA A 51 14.95 -1.27 -1.08
N GLN A 52 13.94 -0.95 -0.27
CA GLN A 52 13.54 -1.73 0.90
C GLN A 52 12.04 -1.96 0.90
N LYS A 53 11.60 -3.12 1.42
CA LYS A 53 10.19 -3.51 1.51
C LYS A 53 9.33 -2.46 2.21
N HIS A 54 9.78 -1.94 3.36
CA HIS A 54 9.00 -0.98 4.13
C HIS A 54 8.84 0.35 3.38
N VAL A 55 9.86 0.81 2.64
CA VAL A 55 9.79 2.02 1.81
C VAL A 55 8.77 1.84 0.68
N ALA A 56 8.86 0.74 -0.06
CA ALA A 56 7.90 0.42 -1.12
C ALA A 56 6.47 0.33 -0.58
N ARG A 57 6.30 -0.29 0.59
CA ARG A 57 4.99 -0.44 1.24
C ARG A 57 4.43 0.90 1.74
N ASP A 58 5.28 1.77 2.26
CA ASP A 58 4.86 3.09 2.73
C ASP A 58 4.38 4.00 1.59
N ILE A 59 5.10 3.97 0.47
CA ILE A 59 4.70 4.70 -0.74
C ILE A 59 3.34 4.19 -1.25
N ALA A 60 3.17 2.86 -1.35
CA ALA A 60 1.91 2.25 -1.77
C ALA A 60 0.74 2.60 -0.82
N ALA A 61 1.01 2.64 0.49
CA ALA A 61 0.03 3.00 1.50
C ALA A 61 -0.41 4.47 1.40
N ASN A 62 0.54 5.38 1.21
CA ASN A 62 0.26 6.81 1.05
C ASN A 62 -0.59 7.06 -0.21
N GLN A 63 -0.24 6.45 -1.34
CA GLN A 63 -1.04 6.54 -2.56
C GLN A 63 -2.45 6.02 -2.34
N THR A 64 -2.59 4.84 -1.75
CA THR A 64 -3.90 4.24 -1.45
C THR A 64 -4.75 5.15 -0.57
N LEU A 65 -4.17 5.66 0.52
CA LEU A 65 -4.89 6.55 1.43
C LEU A 65 -5.36 7.82 0.71
N GLN A 66 -4.49 8.42 -0.12
CA GLN A 66 -4.84 9.60 -0.91
C GLN A 66 -6.00 9.29 -1.85
N THR A 67 -5.96 8.16 -2.56
CA THR A 67 -7.04 7.73 -3.46
C THR A 67 -8.35 7.50 -2.68
N LEU A 68 -8.31 6.80 -1.54
CA LEU A 68 -9.50 6.55 -0.72
C LEU A 68 -10.16 7.84 -0.22
N ILE A 69 -9.35 8.83 0.16
CA ILE A 69 -9.82 10.16 0.58
C ILE A 69 -10.43 10.90 -0.61
N ASP A 70 -9.74 10.92 -1.75
CA ASP A 70 -10.15 11.64 -2.96
C ASP A 70 -11.46 11.08 -3.55
N THR A 71 -11.61 9.75 -3.57
CA THR A 71 -12.83 9.09 -4.05
C THR A 71 -13.97 9.11 -3.03
N ASN A 72 -13.79 9.73 -1.86
CA ASN A 72 -14.69 9.68 -0.71
C ASN A 72 -15.19 8.24 -0.43
N TRP A 73 -14.23 7.30 -0.40
CA TRP A 73 -14.53 5.87 -0.34
C TRP A 73 -15.36 5.55 0.91
N SER A 74 -16.53 4.94 0.68
CA SER A 74 -17.61 4.77 1.66
C SER A 74 -17.66 3.37 2.25
#